data_AF-A0A016SHZ7-F1
#
_entry.id   AF-A0A016SHZ7-F1
#
_cell.length_a   1.000
_cell.length_b   1.000
_cell.length_c   1.000
_cell.angle_alpha   90.00
_cell.angle_beta   90.00
_cell.angle_gamma   90.00
#
_symmetry.space_group_name_H-M   'P 1'
#
loop_
_entity.id
_entity.type
_entity.pdbx_description
1 polymer ?
#
loop_
_entity_poly.entity_id
_entity_poly.type
_entity_poly.pdbx_seq_one_letter_code
_entity_poly.pdbx_strand_id
1 'polypeptide(L)'
;MMTICTFNALTLVSEASIEDLMVQARKISCDVIGLTETRRHRPLNATFDTGEELFLGTCDSRGADGVGVLFNRNLAMNVDSFEQLTARIGRLQLRTCG
;
A
#
# COMPACT_ATOMS: atom_id res chain seq x y z
N MET A 1 18.98 -3.92 -5.98
CA MET A 1 17.91 -4.79 -6.51
C MET A 1 16.63 -4.38 -5.79
N MET A 2 15.55 -4.16 -6.52
CA MET A 2 14.27 -3.77 -5.94
C MET A 2 13.48 -5.04 -5.54
N THR A 3 12.95 -5.07 -4.33
CA THR A 3 12.22 -6.20 -3.76
C THR A 3 10.74 -5.84 -3.62
N ILE A 4 9.88 -6.67 -4.21
CA ILE A 4 8.43 -6.48 -4.19
C ILE A 4 7.79 -7.73 -3.60
N CYS A 5 6.84 -7.55 -2.70
CA CYS A 5 6.03 -8.63 -2.19
C CYS A 5 4.56 -8.24 -2.10
N THR A 6 3.70 -9.24 -1.99
CA THR A 6 2.26 -9.06 -1.79
C THR A 6 1.88 -9.49 -0.38
N PHE A 7 1.04 -8.71 0.27
CA PHE A 7 0.54 -8.98 1.61
C PHE A 7 -0.98 -8.90 1.60
N ASN A 8 -1.64 -10.01 1.94
CA ASN A 8 -3.07 -9.99 2.17
C ASN A 8 -3.31 -9.36 3.55
N ALA A 9 -3.90 -8.16 3.55
CA ALA A 9 -4.10 -7.41 4.76
C ALA A 9 -5.34 -7.85 5.56
N LEU A 10 -6.25 -8.62 4.95
CA LEU A 10 -7.56 -9.05 5.46
C LEU A 10 -8.53 -7.90 5.77
N THR A 11 -8.09 -6.86 6.49
CA THR A 11 -8.81 -5.63 6.79
C THR A 11 -7.84 -4.51 7.18
N LEU A 12 -7.97 -3.33 6.58
CA LEU A 12 -7.24 -2.10 6.94
C LEU A 12 -8.21 -0.94 7.21
N VAL A 13 -9.30 -1.23 7.92
CA VAL A 13 -10.35 -0.25 8.21
C VAL A 13 -9.99 0.64 9.41
N SER A 14 -9.28 0.09 10.41
CA SER A 14 -8.95 0.80 11.65
C SER A 14 -7.49 1.25 11.70
N GLU A 15 -7.19 2.27 12.52
CA GLU A 15 -5.81 2.69 12.78
C GLU A 15 -4.97 1.54 13.35
N ALA A 16 -5.52 0.77 14.31
CA ALA A 16 -4.86 -0.41 14.86
C ALA A 16 -4.46 -1.43 13.78
N SER A 17 -5.31 -1.69 12.77
CA SER A 17 -4.97 -2.59 11.68
C SER A 17 -3.85 -2.06 10.78
N ILE A 18 -3.72 -0.74 10.66
CA ILE A 18 -2.61 -0.10 9.94
C ILE A 18 -1.31 -0.18 10.77
N GLU A 19 -1.38 0.02 12.08
CA GLU A 19 -0.22 -0.13 12.97
C GLU A 19 0.33 -1.57 12.92
N ASP A 20 -0.55 -2.56 12.98
CA ASP A 20 -0.18 -3.98 12.85
C ASP A 20 0.46 -4.27 11.48
N LEU A 21 -0.09 -3.72 10.40
CA LEU A 21 0.53 -3.78 9.07
C LEU A 21 1.96 -3.22 9.12
N MET A 22 2.18 -2.06 9.74
CA MET A 22 3.51 -1.45 9.83
C MET A 22 4.49 -2.31 10.64
N VAL A 23 4.03 -2.96 11.71
CA VAL A 23 4.85 -3.90 12.48
C VAL A 23 5.25 -5.10 11.62
N GLN A 24 4.36 -5.61 10.79
CA GLN A 24 4.65 -6.75 9.90
C GLN A 24 5.53 -6.34 8.72
N ALA A 25 5.21 -5.22 8.05
CA ALA A 25 5.94 -4.70 6.90
C ALA A 25 7.44 -4.52 7.20
N ARG A 26 7.78 -3.99 8.38
CA ARG A 26 9.17 -3.85 8.84
C ARG A 26 9.93 -5.18 8.93
N LYS A 27 9.26 -6.30 9.16
CA LYS A 27 9.88 -7.63 9.23
C LYS A 27 10.12 -8.25 7.84
N ILE A 28 9.28 -7.90 6.87
CA ILE A 28 9.30 -8.51 5.53
C ILE A 28 10.44 -7.93 4.68
N SER A 29 10.87 -6.68 4.95
CA SER A 29 12.03 -6.04 4.30
C SER A 29 11.92 -5.96 2.76
N CYS A 30 10.74 -5.63 2.24
CA CYS A 30 10.53 -5.28 0.82
C CYS A 30 10.65 -3.76 0.59
N ASP A 31 10.96 -3.37 -0.64
CA ASP A 31 10.88 -1.97 -1.08
C ASP A 31 9.44 -1.55 -1.36
N VAL A 32 8.64 -2.47 -1.92
CA VAL A 32 7.20 -2.30 -2.17
C VAL A 32 6.45 -3.50 -1.61
N ILE A 33 5.35 -3.22 -0.91
CA ILE A 33 4.38 -4.21 -0.47
C ILE A 33 3.04 -3.89 -1.14
N GLY A 34 2.63 -4.73 -2.08
CA GLY A 34 1.28 -4.70 -2.64
C GLY A 34 0.27 -5.27 -1.64
N LEU A 35 -0.80 -4.54 -1.37
CA LEU A 35 -1.82 -4.90 -0.40
C LEU A 35 -3.10 -5.33 -1.11
N THR A 36 -3.68 -6.45 -0.66
CA THR A 36 -5.00 -6.92 -1.09
C THR A 36 -5.93 -7.05 0.10
N GLU A 37 -7.24 -7.09 -0.16
CA GLU A 37 -8.29 -7.19 0.87
C GLU A 37 -8.19 -6.07 1.92
N THR A 38 -7.90 -4.83 1.49
CA THR A 38 -7.80 -3.68 2.41
C THR A 38 -9.17 -3.29 3.01
N ARG A 39 -10.27 -3.63 2.32
CA ARG A 39 -11.68 -3.41 2.72
C ARG A 39 -12.02 -1.97 3.11
N ARG A 40 -11.26 -1.00 2.62
CA ARG A 40 -11.42 0.41 3.00
C ARG A 40 -12.42 1.09 2.08
N HIS A 41 -13.48 1.69 2.64
CA HIS A 41 -14.51 2.37 1.82
C HIS A 41 -14.08 3.74 1.28
N ARG A 42 -13.06 4.35 1.90
CA ARG A 42 -12.51 5.64 1.50
C ARG A 42 -11.03 5.48 1.21
N PRO A 43 -10.50 6.15 0.18
CA PRO A 43 -9.08 6.07 -0.07
C PRO A 43 -8.33 6.69 1.11
N LEU A 44 -7.12 6.19 1.37
CA LEU A 44 -6.23 6.75 2.39
C LEU A 44 -4.84 6.89 1.78
N ASN A 45 -4.27 8.07 1.91
CA ASN A 45 -2.87 8.31 1.67
C ASN A 45 -2.26 8.76 2.99
N ALA A 46 -1.21 8.09 3.45
CA ALA A 46 -0.53 8.42 4.69
C ALA A 46 0.98 8.33 4.51
N THR A 47 1.69 9.28 5.09
CA THR A 47 3.15 9.26 5.23
C THR A 47 3.46 9.09 6.71
N PHE A 48 4.30 8.12 7.04
CA PHE A 48 4.70 7.87 8.43
C PHE A 48 5.94 8.68 8.78
N ASP A 49 6.20 8.89 10.08
CA ASP A 49 7.39 9.60 10.57
C ASP A 49 8.71 8.92 10.14
N THR A 50 8.64 7.61 9.93
CA THR A 50 9.74 6.79 9.43
C THR A 50 9.97 6.93 7.91
N GLY A 51 9.09 7.66 7.21
CA GLY A 51 9.20 8.05 5.81
C GLY A 51 8.59 7.07 4.80
N GLU A 52 8.05 5.93 5.25
CA GLU A 52 7.23 5.06 4.43
C GLU A 52 5.92 5.77 4.05
N GLU A 53 5.42 5.45 2.86
CA GLU A 53 4.13 5.96 2.40
C GLU A 53 3.19 4.81 2.07
N LEU A 54 1.93 4.98 2.49
CA LEU A 54 0.84 4.03 2.33
C LEU A 54 -0.26 4.66 1.50
N PHE A 55 -0.65 3.95 0.45
CA PHE A 55 -1.80 4.27 -0.38
C PHE A 55 -2.79 3.13 -0.30
N LEU A 56 -4.01 3.41 0.13
CA LEU A 56 -5.13 2.47 0.14
C LEU A 56 -6.20 2.99 -0.80
N GLY A 57 -6.55 2.16 -1.77
CA GLY A 57 -7.70 2.36 -2.62
C GLY A 57 -9.02 2.05 -1.91
N THR A 58 -10.12 2.34 -2.60
CA THR A 58 -11.47 2.01 -2.15
C THR A 58 -11.86 0.58 -2.51
N CYS A 59 -12.59 -0.08 -1.62
CA CYS A 59 -13.30 -1.32 -1.93
C CYS A 59 -14.51 -1.07 -2.85
N ASP A 60 -14.99 -2.13 -3.52
CA ASP A 60 -16.26 -2.06 -4.24
C ASP A 60 -17.45 -1.98 -3.26
N SER A 61 -18.66 -1.74 -3.77
CA SER A 61 -19.87 -1.65 -2.94
C SER A 61 -20.19 -2.91 -2.13
N ARG A 62 -19.55 -4.05 -2.45
CA ARG A 62 -19.70 -5.30 -1.69
C ARG A 62 -18.72 -5.41 -0.54
N GLY A 63 -17.81 -4.44 -0.38
CA GLY A 63 -16.83 -4.38 0.71
C GLY A 63 -15.80 -5.52 0.68
N ALA A 64 -15.84 -6.36 -0.36
CA ALA A 64 -15.11 -7.60 -0.47
C ALA A 64 -13.96 -7.44 -1.45
N ASP A 65 -13.19 -6.37 -1.34
CA ASP A 65 -11.99 -6.13 -2.13
C ASP A 65 -11.33 -4.82 -1.71
N GLY A 66 -10.15 -4.54 -2.25
CA GLY A 66 -9.44 -3.30 -2.02
C GLY A 66 -7.97 -3.53 -2.22
N VAL A 67 -7.37 -2.69 -3.07
CA VAL A 67 -5.93 -2.69 -3.31
C VAL A 67 -5.29 -1.54 -2.59
N GLY A 68 -4.05 -1.74 -2.20
CA GLY A 68 -3.20 -0.69 -1.70
C GLY A 68 -1.75 -1.02 -1.95
N VAL A 69 -0.88 -0.11 -1.54
CA VAL A 69 0.54 -0.28 -1.66
C VAL A 69 1.22 0.48 -0.53
N LEU A 70 2.23 -0.14 0.06
CA LEU A 70 3.12 0.45 1.04
C LEU A 70 4.53 0.45 0.44
N PHE A 71 5.20 1.59 0.45
CA PHE A 71 6.59 1.69 0.00
C PHE A 71 7.51 2.16 1.12
N ASN A 72 8.73 1.64 1.11
CA ASN A 72 9.73 2.08 2.06
C ASN A 72 10.16 3.53 1.79
N ARG A 73 10.77 4.15 2.81
CA ARG A 73 11.28 5.53 2.72
C ARG A 73 12.21 5.77 1.54
N ASN A 74 13.07 4.82 1.22
CA ASN A 74 14.07 4.98 0.15
C ASN A 74 13.41 5.04 -1.23
N LEU A 75 12.33 4.29 -1.42
CA LEU A 75 11.59 4.23 -2.67
C LEU A 75 10.55 5.35 -2.79
N ALA A 76 10.03 5.88 -1.68
CA ALA A 76 9.02 6.95 -1.69
C ALA A 76 9.39 8.12 -2.63
N MET A 77 10.66 8.53 -2.65
CA MET A 77 11.12 9.62 -3.53
C MET A 77 11.07 9.29 -5.04
N ASN A 78 11.03 8.01 -5.38
CA ASN A 78 10.96 7.54 -6.77
C ASN A 78 9.52 7.23 -7.20
N VAL A 79 8.53 7.35 -6.31
CA VAL A 79 7.13 7.17 -6.67
C VAL A 79 6.66 8.36 -7.51
N ASP A 80 6.15 8.07 -8.70
CA ASP A 80 5.55 9.09 -9.54
C ASP A 80 4.05 9.19 -9.28
N SER A 81 3.35 8.05 -9.30
CA SER A 81 1.93 7.99 -9.00
C SER A 81 1.48 6.60 -8.57
N PHE A 82 0.38 6.56 -7.80
CA PHE A 82 -0.42 5.37 -7.60
C PHE A 82 -1.85 5.64 -8.05
N GLU A 83 -2.36 4.81 -8.94
CA GLU A 83 -3.73 4.90 -9.44
C GLU A 83 -4.45 3.58 -9.23
N GLN A 84 -5.67 3.66 -8.67
CA GLN A 84 -6.55 2.52 -8.61
C GLN A 84 -7.42 2.45 -9.88
N LEU A 85 -7.13 1.48 -10.74
CA LEU A 85 -7.87 1.27 -12.00
C LEU A 85 -9.22 0.58 -11.74
N THR A 86 -9.27 -0.34 -10.79
CA THR A 86 -10.50 -1.01 -10.33
C THR A 86 -10.38 -1.35 -8.84
N ALA A 87 -11.44 -1.85 -8.21
CA ALA A 87 -11.39 -2.35 -6.82
C ALA A 87 -10.26 -3.38 -6.57
N ARG A 88 -9.84 -4.11 -7.61
CA ARG A 88 -8.84 -5.20 -7.56
C ARG A 88 -7.52 -4.87 -8.25
N ILE A 89 -7.40 -3.72 -8.91
CA ILE A 89 -6.23 -3.38 -9.73
C ILE A 89 -5.73 -2.00 -9.33
N GLY A 90 -4.51 -1.98 -8.78
CA GLY A 90 -3.74 -0.76 -8.53
C GLY A 90 -2.52 -0.71 -9.45
N ARG A 91 -2.15 0.48 -9.90
CA ARG A 91 -0.98 0.73 -10.74
C ARG A 91 -0.04 1.68 -10.01
N LEU A 92 1.14 1.18 -9.65
CA LEU A 92 2.24 1.99 -9.16
C LEU A 92 3.14 2.37 -10.33
N GLN A 93 3.37 3.66 -10.53
CA GLN A 93 4.37 4.18 -11.46
C GLN A 93 5.57 4.69 -10.66
N LEU A 94 6.75 4.22 -11.06
CA LEU A 94 8.02 4.65 -10.49
C LEU A 94 8.81 5.41 -11.54
N ARG A 95 9.52 6.44 -11.10
CA ARG A 95 10.51 7.12 -11.91
C ARG A 95 11.69 6.18 -12.11
N THR A 96 12.06 5.93 -13.35
CA THR A 96 13.34 5.33 -13.67
C THR A 96 14.38 6.44 -13.63
N CYS A 97 15.28 6.41 -12.65
CA CYS A 97 16.50 7.21 -12.74
C CYS A 97 17.38 6.60 -13.85
N GLY A 98 17.64 7.38 -14.89
CA GLY A 98 18.64 7.07 -15.92
C GLY A 98 20.05 7.42 -15.46
#